data_AF-A0A1G1BSH5-F1
#
_entry.id   AF-A0A1G1BSH5-F1
#
_cell.length_a   1.000
_cell.length_b   1.000
_cell.length_c   1.000
_cell.angle_alpha   90.00
_cell.angle_beta   90.00
_cell.angle_gamma   90.00
#
_symmetry.space_group_name_H-M   'P 1'
#
loop_
_entity.id
_entity.type
_entity.pdbx_description
1 polymer ?
#
loop_
_entity_poly.entity_id
_entity_poly.type
_entity_poly.pdbx_seq_one_letter_code
_entity_poly.pdbx_strand_id
1 'polypeptide(L)'
;MYQTKLLRDEHVEPLAEGVYEVLERVGLLCQNQELLQALAKLGAKVDYQTERAWFPTKMTREFVDGLRKEYSGRPLADPAFQAPGLPGFGCQIAQIYYDYRKQERRGGNSRDFIEMIKLADVLHPNSPAGHCLVPTEFPGRIEALESAMLMAEYAHRPDAAFAWFVEQVDYLKEMGEILGIPNWFHWGALCFAHPLRFDKDVADKFVRRAKEGVSAGLTAMPIAGCSTPVTVEGFIVVSTAEHVATWLSARALNPKVGLGGSMWAGTVDMATGRVSYSAFDAMYYAFASVEFVRRWIGIEVVVGGGEYCDAREPGMFAVCEKAYKAMTIAAFTGRHPGIGSGMLECGKVMAPVQLMIERDFSQGAGHFARKLNPTRDIIGMDPICEVGLCLEQNHLMTEHTVNHFRTSLWLPQFIERSGWRGAEGDKAMLDKAQAQIDDMLSQYRKPEGREEKLAKMRAVVERAKQKLL
;
A
#
# COMPACT_ATOMS: atom_id res chain seq x y z
N MET A 1 -22.10 -13.22 -21.72
CA MET A 1 -21.51 -13.90 -20.56
C MET A 1 -20.28 -13.08 -20.18
N TYR A 2 -20.30 -12.39 -19.03
CA TYR A 2 -19.14 -11.59 -18.61
C TYR A 2 -17.97 -12.53 -18.31
N GLN A 3 -16.79 -12.22 -18.84
CA GLN A 3 -15.59 -13.00 -18.59
C GLN A 3 -15.13 -12.76 -17.14
N THR A 4 -15.44 -13.70 -16.23
CA THR A 4 -15.05 -13.60 -14.81
C THR A 4 -13.63 -14.12 -14.54
N LYS A 5 -12.90 -14.52 -15.59
CA LYS A 5 -11.55 -15.13 -15.54
C LYS A 5 -10.74 -14.67 -16.74
N LEU A 6 -9.56 -14.12 -16.52
CA LEU A 6 -8.65 -13.71 -17.59
C LEU A 6 -7.95 -14.92 -18.21
N LEU A 7 -7.70 -15.97 -17.43
CA LEU A 7 -7.01 -17.17 -17.87
C LEU A 7 -7.97 -18.33 -18.13
N ARG A 8 -7.62 -19.18 -19.08
CA ARG A 8 -8.22 -20.51 -19.31
C ARG A 8 -7.38 -21.59 -18.63
N ASP A 9 -7.98 -22.74 -18.34
CA ASP A 9 -7.31 -23.85 -17.67
C ASP A 9 -6.07 -24.32 -18.44
N GLU A 10 -6.17 -24.37 -19.77
CA GLU A 10 -5.08 -24.69 -20.70
C GLU A 10 -3.91 -23.68 -20.69
N HIS A 11 -4.10 -22.46 -20.16
CA HIS A 11 -3.03 -21.45 -20.08
C HIS A 11 -2.09 -21.67 -18.91
N VAL A 12 -2.52 -22.40 -17.87
CA VAL A 12 -1.76 -22.52 -16.62
C VAL A 12 -0.45 -23.29 -16.83
N GLU A 13 -0.50 -24.43 -17.52
CA GLU A 13 0.69 -25.28 -17.68
C GLU A 13 1.80 -24.62 -18.52
N PRO A 14 1.52 -24.01 -19.71
CA PRO A 14 2.57 -23.33 -20.47
C PRO A 14 3.25 -22.19 -19.71
N LEU A 15 2.47 -21.42 -18.93
CA LEU A 15 3.01 -20.34 -18.09
C LEU A 15 3.86 -20.92 -16.94
N ALA A 16 3.41 -22.02 -16.33
CA ALA A 16 4.15 -22.72 -15.28
C ALA A 16 5.52 -23.24 -15.77
N GLU A 17 5.56 -23.84 -16.96
CA GLU A 17 6.80 -24.30 -17.59
C GLU A 17 7.78 -23.13 -17.81
N GLY A 18 7.28 -21.97 -18.26
CA GLY A 18 8.09 -20.76 -18.37
C GLY A 18 8.69 -20.31 -17.04
N VAL A 19 7.93 -20.38 -15.94
CA VAL A 19 8.44 -20.04 -14.60
C VAL A 19 9.57 -20.97 -14.18
N TYR A 20 9.40 -22.29 -14.37
CA TYR A 20 10.45 -23.26 -14.06
C TYR A 20 11.72 -23.01 -14.87
N GLU A 21 11.58 -22.74 -16.18
CA GLU A 21 12.70 -22.47 -17.06
C GLU A 21 13.46 -21.18 -16.65
N VAL A 22 12.75 -20.12 -16.27
CA VAL A 22 13.38 -18.89 -15.75
C VAL A 22 14.17 -19.19 -14.47
N LEU A 23 13.60 -19.93 -13.52
CA LEU A 23 14.29 -20.23 -12.26
C LEU A 23 15.51 -21.16 -12.44
N GLU A 24 15.46 -22.07 -13.41
CA GLU A 24 16.54 -23.00 -13.72
C GLU A 24 17.67 -22.35 -14.54
N ARG A 25 17.33 -21.54 -15.55
CA ARG A 25 18.31 -20.97 -16.48
C ARG A 25 18.77 -19.57 -16.09
N VAL A 26 17.81 -18.72 -15.71
CA VAL A 26 18.10 -17.33 -15.33
C VAL A 26 18.53 -17.29 -13.88
N GLY A 27 17.77 -17.87 -12.95
CA GLY A 27 18.07 -17.89 -11.51
C GLY A 27 17.92 -16.53 -10.80
N LEU A 28 18.50 -16.42 -9.61
CA LEU A 28 18.46 -15.26 -8.71
C LEU A 28 19.87 -14.69 -8.50
N LEU A 29 19.99 -13.36 -8.44
CA LEU A 29 21.14 -12.68 -7.81
C LEU A 29 20.79 -12.43 -6.34
N CYS A 30 21.68 -12.79 -5.41
CA CYS A 30 21.47 -12.59 -3.99
C CYS A 30 22.76 -12.22 -3.27
N GLN A 31 22.88 -10.94 -2.89
CA GLN A 31 24.04 -10.39 -2.21
C GLN A 31 24.00 -10.63 -0.69
N ASN A 32 23.81 -11.90 -0.30
CA ASN A 32 23.84 -12.34 1.08
C ASN A 32 24.32 -13.79 1.18
N GLN A 33 25.48 -13.98 1.80
CA GLN A 33 26.15 -15.28 1.88
C GLN A 33 25.36 -16.30 2.73
N GLU A 34 24.69 -15.87 3.80
CA GLU A 34 23.88 -16.75 4.64
C GLU A 34 22.71 -17.36 3.84
N LEU A 35 22.02 -16.52 3.06
CA LEU A 35 20.92 -16.96 2.21
C LEU A 35 21.41 -17.89 1.10
N LEU A 36 22.51 -17.56 0.43
CA LEU A 36 23.11 -18.43 -0.59
C LEU A 36 23.46 -19.82 -0.02
N GLN A 37 24.02 -19.88 1.19
CA GLN A 37 24.30 -21.16 1.87
C GLN A 37 23.01 -21.92 2.21
N ALA A 38 21.96 -21.22 2.65
CA ALA A 38 20.66 -21.83 2.93
C ALA A 38 20.02 -22.42 1.66
N LEU A 39 20.09 -21.68 0.54
CA LEU A 39 19.62 -22.14 -0.77
C LEU A 39 20.40 -23.36 -1.27
N ALA A 40 21.73 -23.36 -1.13
CA ALA A 40 22.56 -24.51 -1.49
C ALA A 40 22.19 -25.77 -0.69
N LYS A 41 21.93 -25.63 0.62
CA LYS A 41 21.46 -26.74 1.47
C LYS A 41 20.11 -27.29 1.04
N LEU A 42 19.24 -26.46 0.47
CA LEU A 42 17.93 -26.87 -0.07
C LEU A 42 18.04 -27.50 -1.47
N GLY A 43 19.22 -27.50 -2.08
CA GLY A 43 19.48 -28.12 -3.39
C GLY A 43 19.61 -27.14 -4.56
N ALA A 44 19.62 -25.82 -4.30
CA ALA A 44 19.92 -24.85 -5.34
C ALA A 44 21.39 -24.95 -5.78
N LYS A 45 21.64 -24.72 -7.08
CA LYS A 45 23.01 -24.55 -7.58
C LYS A 45 23.44 -23.12 -7.27
N VAL A 46 24.56 -22.95 -6.57
CA VAL A 46 25.03 -21.63 -6.14
C VAL A 46 26.44 -21.37 -6.64
N ASP A 47 26.66 -20.15 -7.16
CA ASP A 47 27.97 -19.56 -7.40
C ASP A 47 28.16 -18.40 -6.39
N TYR A 48 29.04 -18.63 -5.42
CA TYR A 48 29.32 -17.66 -4.36
C TYR A 48 30.17 -16.47 -4.84
N GLN A 49 30.91 -16.61 -5.95
CA GLN A 49 31.75 -15.54 -6.49
C GLN A 49 30.91 -14.51 -7.24
N THR A 50 29.93 -14.99 -8.02
CA THR A 50 29.00 -14.11 -8.75
C THR A 50 27.72 -13.82 -7.97
N GLU A 51 27.60 -14.32 -6.74
CA GLU A 51 26.44 -14.16 -5.85
C GLU A 51 25.12 -14.63 -6.48
N ARG A 52 25.18 -15.75 -7.20
CA ARG A 52 24.09 -16.27 -8.03
C ARG A 52 23.59 -17.62 -7.54
N ALA A 53 22.27 -17.81 -7.56
CA ALA A 53 21.62 -19.09 -7.31
C ALA A 53 20.72 -19.48 -8.48
N TRP A 54 20.66 -20.76 -8.82
CA TRP A 54 19.74 -21.34 -9.80
C TRP A 54 18.98 -22.49 -9.14
N PHE A 55 17.69 -22.61 -9.48
CA PHE A 55 16.80 -23.57 -8.86
C PHE A 55 16.49 -24.68 -9.87
N PRO A 56 17.02 -25.91 -9.69
CA PRO A 56 16.74 -27.01 -10.59
C PRO A 56 15.23 -27.25 -10.73
N THR A 57 14.75 -27.58 -11.93
CA THR A 57 13.30 -27.71 -12.19
C THR A 57 12.62 -28.69 -11.23
N LYS A 58 13.28 -29.81 -10.89
CA LYS A 58 12.79 -30.77 -9.91
C LYS A 58 12.53 -30.15 -8.53
N MET A 59 13.49 -29.36 -8.03
CA MET A 59 13.39 -28.68 -6.73
C MET A 59 12.20 -27.71 -6.71
N THR A 60 12.05 -26.92 -7.76
CA THR A 60 10.97 -25.92 -7.85
C THR A 60 9.60 -26.58 -7.98
N ARG A 61 9.47 -27.68 -8.74
CA ARG A 61 8.22 -28.45 -8.85
C ARG A 61 7.80 -29.04 -7.50
N GLU A 62 8.72 -29.71 -6.82
CA GLU A 62 8.47 -30.29 -5.49
C GLU A 62 8.03 -29.21 -4.49
N PHE A 63 8.66 -28.04 -4.54
CA PHE A 63 8.27 -26.89 -3.71
C PHE A 63 6.85 -26.40 -4.01
N VAL A 64 6.53 -26.16 -5.29
CA VAL A 64 5.20 -25.69 -5.73
C VAL A 64 4.12 -26.72 -5.38
N ASP A 65 4.37 -28.02 -5.54
CA ASP A 65 3.44 -29.07 -5.16
C ASP A 65 3.22 -29.12 -3.64
N GLY A 66 4.26 -28.86 -2.85
CA GLY A 66 4.14 -28.66 -1.41
C GLY A 66 3.21 -27.49 -1.06
N LEU A 67 3.40 -26.35 -1.72
CA LEU A 67 2.55 -25.16 -1.52
C LEU A 67 1.10 -25.42 -1.93
N ARG A 68 0.86 -26.08 -3.07
CA ARG A 68 -0.49 -26.45 -3.50
C ARG A 68 -1.21 -27.28 -2.43
N LYS A 69 -0.52 -28.20 -1.78
CA LYS A 69 -1.08 -28.98 -0.67
C LYS A 69 -1.35 -28.11 0.56
N GLU A 70 -0.38 -27.28 0.97
CA GLU A 70 -0.48 -26.38 2.14
C GLU A 70 -1.60 -25.34 2.02
N TYR A 71 -1.88 -24.88 0.80
CA TYR A 71 -2.88 -23.84 0.51
C TYR A 71 -4.16 -24.39 -0.12
N SER A 72 -4.27 -25.71 -0.31
CA SER A 72 -5.49 -26.36 -0.81
C SER A 72 -6.67 -26.09 0.12
N GLY A 73 -7.83 -25.80 -0.47
CA GLY A 73 -9.08 -25.64 0.28
C GLY A 73 -9.20 -24.38 1.13
N ARG A 74 -8.27 -23.43 1.06
CA ARG A 74 -8.45 -22.12 1.69
C ARG A 74 -9.63 -21.40 1.01
N PRO A 75 -10.63 -20.92 1.78
CA PRO A 75 -11.76 -20.24 1.20
C PRO A 75 -11.30 -18.94 0.53
N LEU A 76 -11.88 -18.64 -0.63
CA LEU A 76 -11.76 -17.32 -1.23
C LEU A 76 -12.37 -16.27 -0.30
N ALA A 77 -11.96 -15.01 -0.45
CA ALA A 77 -12.55 -13.88 0.26
C ALA A 77 -14.09 -13.91 0.20
N ASP A 78 -14.73 -13.47 1.29
CA ASP A 78 -16.17 -13.26 1.32
C ASP A 78 -16.58 -12.30 0.18
N PRO A 79 -17.56 -12.68 -0.66
CA PRO A 79 -18.03 -11.81 -1.75
C PRO A 79 -18.75 -10.53 -1.28
N ALA A 80 -19.00 -10.37 0.02
CA ALA A 80 -19.60 -9.16 0.55
C ALA A 80 -18.70 -7.93 0.34
N PHE A 81 -19.29 -6.84 -0.17
CA PHE A 81 -18.59 -5.56 -0.28
C PHE A 81 -18.16 -5.07 1.11
N GLN A 82 -16.85 -4.86 1.28
CA GLN A 82 -16.29 -4.23 2.46
C GLN A 82 -15.99 -2.77 2.17
N ALA A 83 -16.37 -1.88 3.09
CA ALA A 83 -16.04 -0.46 2.96
C ALA A 83 -14.51 -0.28 2.87
N PRO A 84 -14.01 0.56 1.95
CA PRO A 84 -12.61 0.94 1.99
C PRO A 84 -12.28 1.63 3.31
N GLY A 85 -11.08 1.37 3.83
CA GLY A 85 -10.53 2.16 4.92
C GLY A 85 -10.39 3.63 4.52
N LEU A 86 -10.60 4.55 5.45
CA LEU A 86 -10.37 5.96 5.18
C LEU A 86 -8.87 6.23 5.03
N PRO A 87 -8.44 6.93 3.97
CA PRO A 87 -7.03 7.19 3.74
C PRO A 87 -6.48 8.11 4.83
N GLY A 88 -5.27 7.84 5.29
CA GLY A 88 -4.61 8.58 6.35
C GLY A 88 -3.10 8.61 6.16
N PHE A 89 -2.41 9.28 7.07
CA PHE A 89 -0.95 9.35 7.10
C PHE A 89 -0.40 8.12 7.81
N GLY A 90 -0.13 7.07 7.03
CA GLY A 90 0.48 5.82 7.49
C GLY A 90 1.91 5.63 6.95
N CYS A 91 2.31 4.37 6.78
CA CYS A 91 3.65 3.99 6.30
C CYS A 91 3.72 3.80 4.76
N GLN A 92 3.12 4.73 4.01
CA GLN A 92 3.31 4.88 2.56
C GLN A 92 4.07 6.20 2.34
N ILE A 93 5.30 6.12 1.83
CA ILE A 93 6.30 7.18 2.04
C ILE A 93 6.65 7.90 0.75
N ALA A 94 6.29 9.17 0.68
CA ALA A 94 6.73 10.08 -0.38
C ALA A 94 8.10 10.68 -0.06
N GLN A 95 8.82 11.13 -1.09
CA GLN A 95 10.08 11.87 -0.93
C GLN A 95 9.93 13.35 -1.27
N ILE A 96 8.88 13.69 -2.02
CA ILE A 96 8.57 15.05 -2.46
C ILE A 96 7.35 15.53 -1.69
N TYR A 97 7.40 16.77 -1.19
CA TYR A 97 6.27 17.47 -0.63
C TYR A 97 5.72 18.47 -1.64
N TYR A 98 4.39 18.51 -1.78
CA TYR A 98 3.68 19.53 -2.54
C TYR A 98 3.03 20.52 -1.56
N ASP A 99 3.58 21.73 -1.47
CA ASP A 99 3.01 22.81 -0.67
C ASP A 99 1.95 23.54 -1.49
N TYR A 100 0.68 23.24 -1.23
CA TYR A 100 -0.43 23.89 -1.93
C TYR A 100 -0.51 25.40 -1.65
N ARG A 101 -0.09 25.86 -0.46
CA ARG A 101 -0.15 27.30 -0.13
C ARG A 101 0.77 28.12 -1.03
N LYS A 102 1.93 27.54 -1.38
CA LYS A 102 2.95 28.19 -2.22
C LYS A 102 2.97 27.71 -3.66
N GLN A 103 2.20 26.67 -3.98
CA GLN A 103 2.25 25.99 -5.28
C GLN A 103 3.67 25.48 -5.60
N GLU A 104 4.37 24.95 -4.58
CA GLU A 104 5.78 24.57 -4.68
C GLU A 104 5.98 23.05 -4.54
N ARG A 105 6.95 22.52 -5.29
CA ARG A 105 7.37 21.12 -5.23
C ARG A 105 8.84 21.04 -4.84
N ARG A 106 9.15 20.26 -3.82
CA ARG A 106 10.52 20.11 -3.30
C ARG A 106 10.66 18.84 -2.47
N GLY A 107 11.90 18.47 -2.15
CA GLY A 107 12.17 17.41 -1.18
C GLY A 107 11.46 17.69 0.14
N GLY A 108 10.91 16.64 0.76
CA GLY A 108 10.38 16.70 2.11
C GLY A 108 11.49 17.03 3.11
N ASN A 109 11.16 17.75 4.17
CA ASN A 109 12.05 18.06 5.28
C ASN A 109 11.34 17.84 6.62
N SER A 110 12.05 18.05 7.74
CA SER A 110 11.50 17.81 9.07
C SER A 110 10.28 18.69 9.37
N ARG A 111 10.26 19.94 8.88
CA ARG A 111 9.13 20.85 9.10
C ARG A 111 7.86 20.31 8.43
N ASP A 112 7.97 19.86 7.18
CA ASP A 112 6.81 19.30 6.47
C ASP A 112 6.33 18.03 7.13
N PHE A 113 7.25 17.14 7.51
CA PHE A 113 6.87 15.89 8.15
C PHE A 113 6.24 16.13 9.53
N ILE A 114 6.74 17.10 10.32
CA ILE A 114 6.08 17.55 11.55
C ILE A 114 4.67 18.08 11.27
N GLU A 115 4.46 18.87 10.21
CA GLU A 115 3.12 19.32 9.82
C GLU A 115 2.21 18.12 9.50
N MET A 116 2.72 17.09 8.82
CA MET A 116 1.97 15.85 8.53
C MET A 116 1.65 15.04 9.77
N ILE A 117 2.58 14.92 10.72
CA ILE A 117 2.34 14.25 12.00
C ILE A 117 1.23 14.97 12.77
N LYS A 118 1.31 16.30 12.85
CA LYS A 118 0.28 17.12 13.52
C LYS A 118 -1.07 16.97 12.86
N LEU A 119 -1.11 17.05 11.53
CA LEU A 119 -2.34 16.88 10.77
C LEU A 119 -2.93 15.48 10.96
N ALA A 120 -2.10 14.44 10.95
CA ALA A 120 -2.54 13.07 11.23
C ALA A 120 -3.21 12.96 12.61
N ASP A 121 -2.58 13.53 13.62
CA ASP A 121 -3.01 13.49 15.02
C ASP A 121 -4.38 14.13 15.23
N VAL A 122 -4.68 15.24 14.54
CA VAL A 122 -5.99 15.92 14.62
C VAL A 122 -7.02 15.36 13.62
N LEU A 123 -6.60 14.88 12.45
CA LEU A 123 -7.49 14.38 11.40
C LEU A 123 -8.04 12.98 11.72
N HIS A 124 -7.26 12.15 12.41
CA HIS A 124 -7.63 10.80 12.80
C HIS A 124 -7.05 10.42 14.17
N PRO A 125 -7.49 11.06 15.28
CA PRO A 125 -6.89 10.93 16.62
C PRO A 125 -6.90 9.51 17.21
N ASN A 126 -7.72 8.62 16.66
CA ASN A 126 -7.82 7.22 17.08
C ASN A 126 -6.84 6.29 16.33
N SER A 127 -6.18 6.79 15.29
CA SER A 127 -5.21 6.06 14.48
C SER A 127 -3.79 6.57 14.73
N PRO A 128 -2.75 5.71 14.61
CA PRO A 128 -1.38 6.16 14.71
C PRO A 128 -0.97 7.11 13.57
N ALA A 129 -0.12 8.09 13.86
CA ALA A 129 0.50 8.96 12.87
C ALA A 129 1.78 8.31 12.32
N GLY A 130 1.81 8.02 11.02
CA GLY A 130 2.87 7.24 10.39
C GLY A 130 3.91 8.02 9.58
N HIS A 131 5.01 7.33 9.31
CA HIS A 131 6.13 7.81 8.49
C HIS A 131 5.70 7.91 7.02
N CYS A 132 5.05 9.02 6.64
CA CYS A 132 4.44 9.23 5.32
C CYS A 132 5.25 10.12 4.36
N LEU A 133 6.28 10.79 4.86
CA LEU A 133 7.15 11.68 4.09
C LEU A 133 8.58 11.57 4.61
N VAL A 134 9.54 11.36 3.71
CA VAL A 134 10.97 11.34 4.04
C VAL A 134 11.49 12.76 4.24
N PRO A 135 12.07 13.12 5.40
CA PRO A 135 12.88 14.31 5.57
C PRO A 135 14.24 14.11 4.88
N THR A 136 14.32 14.52 3.61
CA THR A 136 15.47 14.27 2.71
C THR A 136 16.78 14.94 3.12
N GLU A 137 16.75 15.80 4.14
CA GLU A 137 17.94 16.43 4.73
C GLU A 137 18.75 15.48 5.62
N PHE A 138 18.16 14.37 6.09
CA PHE A 138 18.87 13.35 6.84
C PHE A 138 19.51 12.30 5.92
N PRO A 139 20.76 11.86 6.19
CA PRO A 139 21.34 10.71 5.51
C PRO A 139 20.49 9.46 5.68
N GLY A 140 20.30 8.69 4.60
CA GLY A 140 19.40 7.52 4.61
C GLY A 140 19.69 6.48 5.70
N ARG A 141 20.95 6.33 6.12
CA ARG A 141 21.34 5.40 7.19
C ARG A 141 20.78 5.77 8.57
N ILE A 142 20.44 7.03 8.81
CA ILE A 142 19.84 7.49 10.07
C ILE A 142 18.42 8.05 9.94
N GLU A 143 17.97 8.32 8.71
CA GLU A 143 16.70 9.00 8.43
C GLU A 143 15.51 8.35 9.15
N ALA A 144 15.39 7.02 9.14
CA ALA A 144 14.28 6.33 9.81
C ALA A 144 14.24 6.59 11.32
N LEU A 145 15.40 6.75 11.97
CA LEU A 145 15.51 7.03 13.40
C LEU A 145 15.15 8.49 13.69
N GLU A 146 15.56 9.42 12.82
CA GLU A 146 15.15 10.83 12.93
C GLU A 146 13.64 10.99 12.73
N SER A 147 13.07 10.31 11.73
CA SER A 147 11.63 10.28 11.50
C SER A 147 10.86 9.65 12.67
N ALA A 148 11.39 8.59 13.27
CA ALA A 148 10.84 8.04 14.52
C ALA A 148 10.89 9.07 15.66
N MET A 149 12.02 9.76 15.84
CA MET A 149 12.17 10.81 16.85
C MET A 149 11.13 11.93 16.69
N LEU A 150 10.87 12.37 15.45
CA LEU A 150 9.84 13.36 15.15
C LEU A 150 8.43 12.86 15.48
N MET A 151 8.09 11.62 15.09
CA MET A 151 6.79 11.05 15.44
C MET A 151 6.59 10.93 16.96
N ALA A 152 7.61 10.47 17.69
CA ALA A 152 7.56 10.35 19.15
C ALA A 152 7.29 11.69 19.85
N GLU A 153 7.86 12.77 19.31
CA GLU A 153 7.78 14.13 19.86
C GLU A 153 6.47 14.85 19.52
N TYR A 154 5.88 14.58 18.35
CA TYR A 154 4.74 15.34 17.84
C TYR A 154 3.43 14.55 17.71
N ALA A 155 3.43 13.22 17.84
CA ALA A 155 2.19 12.43 17.80
C ALA A 155 1.77 11.99 19.20
N HIS A 156 0.49 12.11 19.54
CA HIS A 156 -0.06 11.45 20.72
C HIS A 156 0.00 9.93 20.57
N ARG A 157 -0.23 9.43 19.35
CA ARG A 157 -0.15 8.01 18.99
C ARG A 157 0.87 7.82 17.85
N PRO A 158 2.17 7.76 18.15
CA PRO A 158 3.17 7.58 17.10
C PRO A 158 3.11 6.17 16.51
N ASP A 159 3.05 6.05 15.18
CA ASP A 159 3.32 4.79 14.49
C ASP A 159 4.83 4.53 14.42
N ALA A 160 5.20 3.34 13.98
CA ALA A 160 6.58 2.95 13.74
C ALA A 160 7.15 3.60 12.46
N ALA A 161 8.47 3.79 12.42
CA ALA A 161 9.18 4.21 11.21
C ALA A 161 9.52 3.02 10.30
N PHE A 162 9.53 3.25 8.99
CA PHE A 162 10.02 2.28 8.00
C PHE A 162 11.53 2.11 8.14
N ALA A 163 11.96 0.88 8.43
CA ALA A 163 13.37 0.52 8.44
C ALA A 163 13.85 0.27 6.99
N TRP A 164 14.65 1.22 6.47
CA TRP A 164 15.28 1.08 5.15
C TRP A 164 16.37 0.03 5.18
N PHE A 165 17.19 0.07 6.24
CA PHE A 165 18.35 -0.80 6.45
C PHE A 165 18.15 -1.70 7.68
N VAL A 166 18.69 -2.91 7.63
CA VAL A 166 18.49 -3.90 8.71
C VAL A 166 19.10 -3.43 10.04
N GLU A 167 20.16 -2.62 9.98
CA GLU A 167 20.88 -2.08 11.11
C GLU A 167 20.05 -1.04 11.89
N GLN A 168 19.04 -0.45 11.26
CA GLN A 168 18.13 0.51 11.92
C GLN A 168 17.15 -0.17 12.88
N VAL A 169 16.85 -1.46 12.65
CA VAL A 169 15.79 -2.18 13.36
C VAL A 169 16.03 -2.23 14.86
N ASP A 170 17.26 -2.50 15.32
CA ASP A 170 17.54 -2.63 16.75
C ASP A 170 17.46 -1.28 17.47
N TYR A 171 17.90 -0.20 16.83
CA TYR A 171 17.76 1.15 17.37
C TYR A 171 16.28 1.57 17.46
N LEU A 172 15.48 1.25 16.44
CA LEU A 172 14.04 1.53 16.45
C LEU A 172 13.30 0.70 17.52
N LYS A 173 13.69 -0.57 17.72
CA LYS A 173 13.19 -1.40 18.84
C LYS A 173 13.52 -0.76 20.20
N GLU A 174 14.77 -0.33 20.41
CA GLU A 174 15.19 0.34 21.65
C GLU A 174 14.42 1.66 21.89
N MET A 175 14.26 2.46 20.84
CA MET A 175 13.45 3.69 20.87
C MET A 175 11.99 3.40 21.26
N GLY A 176 11.43 2.30 20.74
CA GLY A 176 10.10 1.81 21.10
C GLY A 176 9.99 1.43 22.56
N GLU A 177 10.95 0.67 23.08
CA GLU A 177 11.00 0.26 24.49
C GLU A 177 11.02 1.47 25.44
N ILE A 178 11.76 2.53 25.09
CA ILE A 178 11.76 3.80 25.84
C ILE A 178 10.37 4.46 25.85
N LEU A 179 9.64 4.39 24.72
CA LEU A 179 8.27 4.89 24.65
C LEU A 179 7.25 3.97 25.37
N GLY A 180 7.58 2.69 25.54
CA GLY A 180 6.66 1.65 26.00
C GLY A 180 5.90 0.97 24.86
N ILE A 181 6.43 1.03 23.63
CA ILE A 181 5.87 0.43 22.42
C ILE A 181 6.81 -0.69 21.95
N PRO A 182 6.47 -1.97 22.12
CA PRO A 182 7.33 -3.07 21.70
C PRO A 182 7.42 -3.16 20.18
N ASN A 183 8.58 -3.58 19.65
CA ASN A 183 8.80 -3.77 18.21
C ASN A 183 8.41 -2.55 17.36
N TRP A 184 8.80 -1.35 17.79
CA TRP A 184 8.38 -0.09 17.17
C TRP A 184 9.14 0.24 15.88
N PHE A 185 8.96 -0.58 14.85
CA PHE A 185 9.50 -0.39 13.51
C PHE A 185 8.60 -1.09 12.46
N HIS A 186 8.60 -0.59 11.24
CA HIS A 186 7.96 -1.24 10.09
C HIS A 186 9.03 -1.85 9.19
N TRP A 187 8.86 -3.13 8.82
CA TRP A 187 9.69 -3.77 7.79
C TRP A 187 9.53 -3.11 6.42
N GLY A 188 8.39 -2.46 6.22
CA GLY A 188 8.03 -1.84 4.97
C GLY A 188 7.80 -2.85 3.84
N ALA A 189 7.70 -2.32 2.62
CA ALA A 189 7.70 -3.13 1.42
C ALA A 189 9.09 -3.79 1.24
N LEU A 190 9.06 -5.05 0.81
CA LEU A 190 10.25 -5.76 0.34
C LEU A 190 10.14 -5.85 -1.18
N CYS A 191 10.86 -4.98 -1.88
CA CYS A 191 10.88 -4.95 -3.34
C CYS A 191 12.20 -5.49 -3.86
N PHE A 192 12.18 -6.25 -4.95
CA PHE A 192 13.40 -6.63 -5.66
C PHE A 192 13.81 -5.52 -6.62
N ALA A 193 15.11 -5.45 -6.90
CA ALA A 193 15.54 -4.79 -8.12
C ALA A 193 15.20 -5.72 -9.29
N HIS A 194 14.01 -5.53 -9.86
CA HIS A 194 13.51 -6.35 -10.95
C HIS A 194 14.48 -6.36 -12.16
N PRO A 195 14.67 -7.50 -12.86
CA PRO A 195 14.17 -8.84 -12.50
C PRO A 195 15.15 -9.62 -11.58
N LEU A 196 14.62 -10.34 -10.59
CA LEU A 196 15.30 -11.42 -9.85
C LEU A 196 16.61 -11.01 -9.13
N ARG A 197 16.67 -9.81 -8.54
CA ARG A 197 17.83 -9.35 -7.75
C ARG A 197 17.47 -8.97 -6.32
N PHE A 198 18.08 -9.70 -5.40
CA PHE A 198 18.21 -9.38 -3.99
C PHE A 198 19.52 -8.63 -3.78
N ASP A 199 19.48 -7.31 -3.98
CA ASP A 199 20.59 -6.45 -3.61
C ASP A 199 20.81 -6.48 -2.11
N LYS A 200 22.03 -6.16 -1.67
CA LYS A 200 22.50 -6.38 -0.30
C LYS A 200 21.53 -5.92 0.79
N ASP A 201 21.08 -4.67 0.74
CA ASP A 201 20.23 -4.09 1.81
C ASP A 201 18.86 -4.80 1.90
N VAL A 202 18.29 -5.16 0.74
CA VAL A 202 17.03 -5.92 0.67
C VAL A 202 17.25 -7.34 1.18
N ALA A 203 18.36 -7.98 0.79
CA ALA A 203 18.70 -9.33 1.19
C ALA A 203 18.93 -9.47 2.69
N ASP A 204 19.71 -8.55 3.28
CA ASP A 204 20.00 -8.53 4.71
C ASP A 204 18.72 -8.33 5.53
N LYS A 205 17.85 -7.41 5.09
CA LYS A 205 16.53 -7.19 5.70
C LYS A 205 15.64 -8.43 5.58
N PHE A 206 15.58 -9.05 4.40
CA PHE A 206 14.80 -10.25 4.15
C PHE A 206 15.24 -11.42 5.03
N VAL A 207 16.55 -11.67 5.12
CA VAL A 207 17.12 -12.76 5.91
C VAL A 207 16.70 -12.64 7.37
N ARG A 208 16.86 -11.44 7.95
CA ARG A 208 16.44 -11.18 9.32
C ARG A 208 14.93 -11.37 9.50
N ARG A 209 14.12 -10.77 8.61
CA ARG A 209 12.65 -10.87 8.64
C ARG A 209 12.17 -12.33 8.62
N ALA A 210 12.71 -13.16 7.72
CA ALA A 210 12.34 -14.57 7.58
C ALA A 210 12.74 -15.40 8.82
N LYS A 211 13.92 -15.15 9.40
CA LYS A 211 14.40 -15.81 10.63
C LYS A 211 13.58 -15.42 11.87
N GLU A 212 13.12 -14.16 11.95
CA GLU A 212 12.19 -13.69 12.99
C GLU A 212 10.74 -14.20 12.79
N GLY A 213 10.48 -14.99 11.74
CA GLY A 213 9.17 -15.60 11.49
C GLY A 213 8.11 -14.63 10.93
N VAL A 214 8.52 -13.42 10.56
CA VAL A 214 7.64 -12.45 9.91
C VAL A 214 7.37 -12.93 8.49
N SER A 215 6.09 -12.95 8.09
CA SER A 215 5.65 -13.44 6.77
C SER A 215 6.54 -12.90 5.65
N ALA A 216 7.08 -13.78 4.84
CA ALA A 216 7.98 -13.47 3.75
C ALA A 216 7.17 -13.32 2.47
N GLY A 217 7.11 -12.08 1.98
CA GLY A 217 6.45 -11.77 0.72
C GLY A 217 7.19 -10.70 -0.05
N LEU A 218 7.00 -10.74 -1.36
CA LEU A 218 7.54 -9.78 -2.31
C LEU A 218 6.47 -8.73 -2.61
N THR A 219 6.84 -7.46 -2.51
CA THR A 219 6.13 -6.37 -3.17
C THR A 219 6.73 -6.23 -4.57
N ALA A 220 6.16 -6.95 -5.53
CA ALA A 220 6.65 -6.95 -6.90
C ALA A 220 6.15 -5.70 -7.62
N MET A 221 7.07 -4.91 -8.16
CA MET A 221 6.80 -3.72 -8.96
C MET A 221 7.45 -3.79 -10.38
N PRO A 222 7.33 -4.90 -11.13
CA PRO A 222 7.93 -5.00 -12.45
C PRO A 222 7.21 -4.11 -13.48
N ILE A 223 7.95 -3.69 -14.50
CA ILE A 223 7.49 -2.82 -15.57
C ILE A 223 7.57 -3.59 -16.89
N ALA A 224 6.42 -3.78 -17.54
CA ALA A 224 6.32 -4.44 -18.84
C ALA A 224 7.12 -3.67 -19.89
N GLY A 225 8.02 -4.36 -20.60
CA GLY A 225 8.89 -3.75 -21.61
C GLY A 225 10.16 -3.09 -21.05
N CYS A 226 10.34 -3.04 -19.72
CA CYS A 226 11.58 -2.56 -19.09
C CYS A 226 12.28 -3.64 -18.27
N SER A 227 11.67 -4.08 -17.17
CA SER A 227 12.24 -5.12 -16.29
C SER A 227 11.67 -6.51 -16.55
N THR A 228 10.67 -6.62 -17.42
CA THR A 228 10.05 -7.85 -17.89
C THR A 228 9.73 -7.74 -19.39
N PRO A 229 9.48 -8.85 -20.11
CA PRO A 229 8.96 -8.78 -21.47
C PRO A 229 7.71 -7.93 -21.56
N VAL A 230 7.50 -7.26 -22.69
CA VAL A 230 6.33 -6.40 -22.90
C VAL A 230 5.03 -7.18 -23.06
N THR A 231 5.06 -8.49 -23.32
CA THR A 231 3.84 -9.30 -23.41
C THR A 231 3.36 -9.72 -22.03
N VAL A 232 2.05 -9.84 -21.84
CA VAL A 232 1.47 -10.23 -20.54
C VAL A 232 1.95 -11.62 -20.11
N GLU A 233 2.13 -12.56 -21.04
CA GLU A 233 2.58 -13.91 -20.75
C GLU A 233 4.01 -13.92 -20.23
N GLY A 234 4.90 -13.17 -20.89
CA GLY A 234 6.29 -13.02 -20.46
C GLY A 234 6.40 -12.28 -19.13
N PHE A 235 5.54 -11.29 -18.90
CA PHE A 235 5.43 -10.60 -17.61
C PHE A 235 5.00 -11.56 -16.49
N ILE A 236 3.95 -12.37 -16.71
CA ILE A 236 3.46 -13.35 -15.72
C ILE A 236 4.59 -14.32 -15.35
N VAL A 237 5.31 -14.84 -16.34
CA VAL A 237 6.41 -15.79 -16.14
C VAL A 237 7.51 -15.18 -15.26
N VAL A 238 8.02 -13.99 -15.60
CA VAL A 238 9.12 -13.38 -14.83
C VAL A 238 8.66 -12.94 -13.44
N SER A 239 7.54 -12.25 -13.34
CA SER A 239 7.03 -11.74 -12.06
C SER A 239 6.63 -12.86 -11.09
N THR A 240 6.15 -14.00 -11.61
CA THR A 240 5.86 -15.17 -10.78
C THR A 240 7.14 -15.91 -10.37
N ALA A 241 8.14 -16.00 -11.26
CA ALA A 241 9.45 -16.54 -10.89
C ALA A 241 10.05 -15.78 -9.71
N GLU A 242 9.91 -14.45 -9.65
CA GLU A 242 10.36 -13.66 -8.51
C GLU A 242 9.63 -14.03 -7.22
N HIS A 243 8.30 -14.17 -7.25
CA HIS A 243 7.54 -14.62 -6.08
C HIS A 243 7.99 -16.01 -5.60
N VAL A 244 8.13 -16.97 -6.52
CA VAL A 244 8.56 -18.34 -6.18
C VAL A 244 9.99 -18.35 -5.64
N ALA A 245 10.92 -17.58 -6.23
CA ALA A 245 12.29 -17.41 -5.72
C ALA A 245 12.28 -16.81 -4.30
N THR A 246 11.42 -15.82 -4.05
CA THR A 246 11.22 -15.23 -2.72
C THR A 246 10.81 -16.29 -1.71
N TRP A 247 9.80 -17.08 -2.04
CA TRP A 247 9.22 -18.06 -1.13
C TRP A 247 10.16 -19.24 -0.87
N LEU A 248 10.87 -19.71 -1.90
CA LEU A 248 11.95 -20.68 -1.77
C LEU A 248 13.04 -20.16 -0.82
N SER A 249 13.49 -18.92 -1.04
CA SER A 249 14.51 -18.26 -0.21
C SER A 249 14.06 -18.14 1.24
N ALA A 250 12.78 -17.82 1.46
CA ALA A 250 12.19 -17.73 2.79
C ALA A 250 12.17 -19.09 3.50
N ARG A 251 11.73 -20.14 2.80
CA ARG A 251 11.62 -21.50 3.36
C ARG A 251 12.99 -22.17 3.54
N ALA A 252 14.00 -21.76 2.78
CA ALA A 252 15.39 -22.16 2.99
C ALA A 252 15.92 -21.64 4.34
N LEU A 253 15.52 -20.43 4.76
CA LEU A 253 15.92 -19.84 6.03
C LEU A 253 15.03 -20.31 7.19
N ASN A 254 13.72 -20.40 6.95
CA ASN A 254 12.73 -20.78 7.95
C ASN A 254 11.61 -21.60 7.30
N PRO A 255 11.61 -22.94 7.47
CA PRO A 255 10.62 -23.82 6.86
C PRO A 255 9.17 -23.56 7.28
N LYS A 256 8.89 -22.75 8.31
CA LYS A 256 7.54 -22.45 8.82
C LYS A 256 7.08 -21.02 8.54
N VAL A 257 7.89 -20.19 7.89
CA VAL A 257 7.55 -18.77 7.65
C VAL A 257 6.33 -18.65 6.73
N GLY A 258 5.40 -17.75 7.07
CA GLY A 258 4.26 -17.46 6.20
C GLY A 258 4.73 -16.91 4.85
N LEU A 259 3.98 -17.21 3.79
CA LEU A 259 4.27 -16.73 2.44
C LEU A 259 3.13 -15.85 1.92
N GLY A 260 3.47 -14.82 1.17
CA GLY A 260 2.52 -13.92 0.53
C GLY A 260 3.21 -12.97 -0.45
N GLY A 261 2.55 -11.86 -0.77
CA GLY A 261 3.12 -10.82 -1.62
C GLY A 261 2.05 -9.90 -2.19
N SER A 262 2.50 -8.95 -3.01
CA SER A 262 1.65 -8.06 -3.77
C SER A 262 2.20 -7.83 -5.18
N MET A 263 1.32 -7.66 -6.17
CA MET A 263 1.65 -7.36 -7.55
C MET A 263 1.25 -5.93 -7.93
N TRP A 264 2.24 -5.06 -8.08
CA TRP A 264 2.13 -3.69 -8.57
C TRP A 264 2.69 -3.62 -9.99
N ALA A 265 1.97 -4.19 -10.95
CA ALA A 265 2.41 -4.17 -12.33
C ALA A 265 2.44 -2.73 -12.87
N GLY A 266 3.53 -2.37 -13.55
CA GLY A 266 3.66 -1.12 -14.29
C GLY A 266 3.75 -1.36 -15.79
N THR A 267 3.29 -0.39 -16.57
CA THR A 267 3.49 -0.33 -18.02
C THR A 267 4.19 0.98 -18.37
N VAL A 268 5.01 0.94 -19.42
CA VAL A 268 5.72 2.12 -19.91
C VAL A 268 5.03 2.65 -21.16
N ASP A 269 4.76 3.95 -21.20
CA ASP A 269 4.47 4.67 -22.43
C ASP A 269 5.76 4.76 -23.24
N MET A 270 5.84 3.98 -24.32
CA MET A 270 7.02 3.89 -25.17
C MET A 270 7.38 5.22 -25.88
N ALA A 271 6.43 6.15 -26.03
CA ALA A 271 6.68 7.45 -26.64
C ALA A 271 7.33 8.44 -25.67
N THR A 272 6.99 8.35 -24.37
CA THR A 272 7.43 9.32 -23.36
C THR A 272 8.41 8.75 -22.34
N GLY A 273 8.57 7.43 -22.28
CA GLY A 273 9.33 6.71 -21.27
C GLY A 273 8.70 6.76 -19.86
N ARG A 274 7.46 7.25 -19.74
CA ARG A 274 6.77 7.37 -18.44
C ARG A 274 6.16 6.03 -18.06
N VAL A 275 6.29 5.69 -16.79
CA VAL A 275 5.73 4.46 -16.22
C VAL A 275 4.46 4.79 -15.47
N SER A 276 3.41 4.02 -15.72
CA SER A 276 2.16 4.06 -14.97
C SER A 276 1.92 2.73 -14.27
N TYR A 277 1.49 2.80 -13.01
CA TYR A 277 0.97 1.66 -12.24
C TYR A 277 -0.56 1.66 -12.12
N SER A 278 -1.22 2.57 -12.85
CA SER A 278 -2.66 2.81 -12.78
C SER A 278 -3.35 2.77 -14.15
N ALA A 279 -2.57 2.66 -15.23
CA ALA A 279 -3.06 2.46 -16.58
C ALA A 279 -3.86 1.14 -16.70
N PHE A 280 -4.76 1.11 -17.69
CA PHE A 280 -5.63 -0.05 -17.95
C PHE A 280 -4.83 -1.31 -18.24
N ASP A 281 -3.78 -1.19 -19.05
CA ASP A 281 -2.86 -2.28 -19.36
C ASP A 281 -2.07 -2.70 -18.11
N ALA A 282 -1.51 -1.77 -17.33
CA ALA A 282 -0.85 -2.09 -16.05
C ALA A 282 -1.75 -2.94 -15.13
N MET A 283 -3.02 -2.56 -14.99
CA MET A 283 -3.97 -3.33 -14.19
C MET A 283 -4.28 -4.71 -14.77
N TYR A 284 -4.42 -4.82 -16.09
CA TYR A 284 -4.59 -6.12 -16.75
C TYR A 284 -3.43 -7.08 -16.42
N TYR A 285 -2.20 -6.59 -16.41
CA TYR A 285 -1.01 -7.38 -16.10
C TYR A 285 -1.01 -7.83 -14.64
N ALA A 286 -1.40 -6.93 -13.72
CA ALA A 286 -1.54 -7.28 -12.31
C ALA A 286 -2.63 -8.35 -12.11
N PHE A 287 -3.82 -8.18 -12.68
CA PHE A 287 -4.92 -9.14 -12.55
C PHE A 287 -4.57 -10.52 -13.13
N ALA A 288 -3.99 -10.56 -14.33
CA ALA A 288 -3.60 -11.81 -14.96
C ALA A 288 -2.54 -12.55 -14.13
N SER A 289 -1.58 -11.81 -13.55
CA SER A 289 -0.53 -12.40 -12.70
C SER A 289 -1.07 -12.94 -11.38
N VAL A 290 -1.91 -12.19 -10.65
CA VAL A 290 -2.49 -12.69 -9.40
C VAL A 290 -3.47 -13.84 -9.63
N GLU A 291 -4.23 -13.82 -10.74
CA GLU A 291 -5.08 -14.93 -11.13
C GLU A 291 -4.24 -16.18 -11.43
N PHE A 292 -3.14 -16.03 -12.19
CA PHE A 292 -2.22 -17.13 -12.48
C PHE A 292 -1.66 -17.75 -11.21
N VAL A 293 -1.07 -16.94 -10.33
CA VAL A 293 -0.47 -17.42 -9.07
C VAL A 293 -1.51 -18.15 -8.20
N ARG A 294 -2.71 -17.58 -8.05
CA ARG A 294 -3.80 -18.22 -7.31
C ARG A 294 -4.19 -19.57 -7.92
N ARG A 295 -4.35 -19.63 -9.24
CA ARG A 295 -4.79 -20.85 -9.94
C ARG A 295 -3.71 -21.93 -9.99
N TRP A 296 -2.45 -21.52 -10.08
CA TRP A 296 -1.31 -22.41 -10.23
C TRP A 296 -0.81 -22.93 -8.88
N ILE A 297 -0.72 -22.09 -7.85
CA ILE A 297 -0.09 -22.39 -6.56
C ILE A 297 -1.10 -22.42 -5.40
N GLY A 298 -2.21 -21.68 -5.52
CA GLY A 298 -3.22 -21.55 -4.46
C GLY A 298 -2.96 -20.41 -3.47
N ILE A 299 -1.84 -19.69 -3.60
CA ILE A 299 -1.53 -18.52 -2.76
C ILE A 299 -2.21 -17.29 -3.35
N GLU A 300 -2.87 -16.51 -2.50
CA GLU A 300 -3.40 -15.20 -2.88
C GLU A 300 -2.32 -14.12 -2.76
N VAL A 301 -1.93 -13.57 -3.90
CA VAL A 301 -1.12 -12.35 -4.00
C VAL A 301 -2.07 -11.18 -4.24
N VAL A 302 -1.93 -10.10 -3.48
CA VAL A 302 -2.83 -8.94 -3.62
C VAL A 302 -2.40 -8.05 -4.79
N VAL A 303 -3.36 -7.44 -5.47
CA VAL A 303 -3.04 -6.39 -6.45
C VAL A 303 -2.64 -5.12 -5.71
N GLY A 304 -1.68 -4.37 -6.27
CA GLY A 304 -1.28 -3.07 -5.73
C GLY A 304 -2.46 -2.11 -5.61
N GLY A 305 -2.54 -1.38 -4.50
CA GLY A 305 -3.75 -0.67 -4.07
C GLY A 305 -4.12 0.58 -4.88
N GLY A 306 -5.19 1.24 -4.45
CA GLY A 306 -5.77 2.43 -5.08
C GLY A 306 -5.09 3.74 -4.70
N GLU A 307 -3.88 3.71 -4.14
CA GLU A 307 -3.18 4.89 -3.65
C GLU A 307 -2.38 5.64 -4.75
N TYR A 308 -2.08 4.98 -5.87
CA TYR A 308 -1.25 5.52 -6.95
C TYR A 308 -2.08 6.12 -8.09
N CYS A 309 -1.60 7.23 -8.65
CA CYS A 309 -2.12 7.88 -9.85
C CYS A 309 -0.98 8.53 -10.64
N ASP A 310 -1.23 8.87 -11.90
CA ASP A 310 -0.25 9.59 -12.73
C ASP A 310 -0.40 11.11 -12.63
N ALA A 311 -1.52 11.57 -12.08
CA ALA A 311 -1.75 12.98 -11.75
C ALA A 311 -0.57 13.59 -11.00
N ARG A 312 -0.21 14.82 -11.42
CA ARG A 312 0.95 15.58 -10.91
C ARG A 312 0.56 16.71 -9.95
N GLU A 313 -0.72 17.04 -9.94
CA GLU A 313 -1.31 18.10 -9.15
C GLU A 313 -2.53 17.55 -8.41
N PRO A 314 -2.84 18.10 -7.22
CA PRO A 314 -4.01 17.70 -6.48
C PRO A 314 -5.29 18.10 -7.22
N GLY A 315 -6.35 17.31 -7.08
CA GLY A 315 -7.66 17.59 -7.66
C GLY A 315 -8.47 16.34 -7.96
N MET A 316 -9.65 16.56 -8.57
CA MET A 316 -10.60 15.47 -8.87
C MET A 316 -10.07 14.48 -9.90
N PHE A 317 -9.18 14.89 -10.81
CA PHE A 317 -8.56 13.94 -11.75
C PHE A 317 -7.75 12.85 -11.02
N ALA A 318 -6.94 13.24 -10.01
CA ALA A 318 -6.20 12.30 -9.18
C ALA A 318 -7.14 11.36 -8.39
N VAL A 319 -8.24 11.89 -7.86
CA VAL A 319 -9.29 11.08 -7.20
C VAL A 319 -9.89 10.08 -8.19
N CYS A 320 -10.23 10.52 -9.40
CA CYS A 320 -10.82 9.67 -10.43
C CYS A 320 -9.91 8.50 -10.82
N GLU A 321 -8.61 8.74 -11.07
CA GLU A 321 -7.65 7.67 -11.40
C GLU A 321 -7.54 6.64 -10.27
N LYS A 322 -7.47 7.11 -9.02
CA LYS A 322 -7.38 6.26 -7.82
C LYS A 322 -8.65 5.46 -7.57
N ALA A 323 -9.79 6.10 -7.67
CA ALA A 323 -11.09 5.47 -7.51
C ALA A 323 -11.34 4.43 -8.59
N TYR A 324 -11.02 4.76 -9.85
CA TYR A 324 -11.10 3.84 -10.98
C TYR A 324 -10.25 2.59 -10.72
N LYS A 325 -8.97 2.76 -10.33
CA LYS A 325 -8.10 1.64 -9.97
C LYS A 325 -8.67 0.81 -8.83
N ALA A 326 -9.06 1.44 -7.73
CA ALA A 326 -9.59 0.76 -6.55
C ALA A 326 -10.86 -0.05 -6.85
N MET A 327 -11.81 0.54 -7.56
CA MET A 327 -13.06 -0.14 -7.94
C MET A 327 -12.82 -1.27 -8.93
N THR A 328 -11.86 -1.13 -9.85
CA THR A 328 -11.49 -2.20 -10.78
C THR A 328 -10.85 -3.37 -10.02
N ILE A 329 -9.96 -3.10 -9.06
CA ILE A 329 -9.42 -4.14 -8.17
C ILE A 329 -10.54 -4.83 -7.39
N ALA A 330 -11.49 -4.07 -6.83
CA ALA A 330 -12.63 -4.63 -6.12
C ALA A 330 -13.47 -5.55 -7.02
N ALA A 331 -13.73 -5.13 -8.26
CA ALA A 331 -14.52 -5.92 -9.22
C ALA A 331 -13.83 -7.24 -9.62
N PHE A 332 -12.51 -7.24 -9.80
CA PHE A 332 -11.77 -8.44 -10.22
C PHE A 332 -11.38 -9.37 -9.07
N THR A 333 -11.16 -8.83 -7.87
CA THR A 333 -10.63 -9.60 -6.73
C THR A 333 -11.66 -9.85 -5.64
N GLY A 334 -12.80 -9.16 -5.66
CA GLY A 334 -13.78 -9.13 -4.57
C GLY A 334 -13.29 -8.36 -3.33
N ARG A 335 -12.08 -7.79 -3.35
CA ARG A 335 -11.48 -7.04 -2.23
C ARG A 335 -11.28 -5.59 -2.62
N HIS A 336 -11.95 -4.69 -1.91
CA HIS A 336 -11.79 -3.27 -2.14
C HIS A 336 -10.51 -2.75 -1.46
N PRO A 337 -9.53 -2.19 -2.19
CA PRO A 337 -8.35 -1.57 -1.58
C PRO A 337 -8.69 -0.17 -1.03
N GLY A 338 -7.76 0.47 -0.32
CA GLY A 338 -7.91 1.89 0.02
C GLY A 338 -8.04 2.76 -1.24
N ILE A 339 -8.72 3.91 -1.12
CA ILE A 339 -8.79 4.91 -2.18
C ILE A 339 -7.92 6.09 -1.75
N GLY A 340 -6.76 6.22 -2.37
CA GLY A 340 -5.86 7.32 -2.09
C GLY A 340 -5.13 7.25 -0.76
N SER A 341 -4.31 8.28 -0.54
CA SER A 341 -3.38 8.43 0.58
C SER A 341 -2.69 9.81 0.56
N GLY A 342 -3.24 10.79 -0.17
CA GLY A 342 -2.60 12.08 -0.44
C GLY A 342 -1.46 12.03 -1.45
N MET A 343 -1.14 10.86 -2.01
CA MET A 343 0.01 10.71 -2.91
C MET A 343 -0.28 11.10 -4.37
N LEU A 344 0.71 11.62 -5.08
CA LEU A 344 0.66 11.94 -6.51
C LEU A 344 1.90 11.35 -7.21
N GLU A 345 1.90 11.32 -8.54
CA GLU A 345 2.99 10.80 -9.37
C GLU A 345 3.49 9.40 -8.96
N CYS A 346 2.58 8.42 -8.90
CA CYS A 346 2.85 7.04 -8.53
C CYS A 346 3.56 6.92 -7.16
N GLY A 347 3.09 7.67 -6.16
CA GLY A 347 3.60 7.58 -4.78
C GLY A 347 4.76 8.51 -4.43
N LYS A 348 5.28 9.30 -5.38
CA LYS A 348 6.48 10.12 -5.16
C LYS A 348 6.23 11.39 -4.37
N VAL A 349 5.04 11.96 -4.50
CA VAL A 349 4.68 13.29 -4.00
C VAL A 349 3.59 13.16 -2.96
N MET A 350 3.72 13.81 -1.80
CA MET A 350 2.66 13.94 -0.81
C MET A 350 2.01 15.32 -0.91
N ALA A 351 0.68 15.35 -1.05
CA ALA A 351 -0.14 16.55 -1.07
C ALA A 351 -1.27 16.43 -0.02
N PRO A 352 -1.23 17.18 1.09
CA PRO A 352 -2.23 17.02 2.17
C PRO A 352 -3.65 17.36 1.72
N VAL A 353 -3.79 18.39 0.87
CA VAL A 353 -5.09 18.76 0.26
C VAL A 353 -5.70 17.63 -0.57
N GLN A 354 -4.86 16.79 -1.20
CA GLN A 354 -5.30 15.62 -1.96
C GLN A 354 -5.88 14.56 -1.03
N LEU A 355 -5.28 14.36 0.15
CA LEU A 355 -5.80 13.40 1.14
C LEU A 355 -7.21 13.80 1.59
N MET A 356 -7.47 15.09 1.81
CA MET A 356 -8.77 15.58 2.29
C MET A 356 -9.91 15.23 1.33
N ILE A 357 -9.71 15.45 0.03
CA ILE A 357 -10.71 15.13 -0.99
C ILE A 357 -10.87 13.62 -1.19
N GLU A 358 -9.79 12.84 -1.02
CA GLU A 358 -9.83 11.37 -1.07
C GLU A 358 -10.56 10.74 0.11
N ARG A 359 -10.47 11.35 1.29
CA ARG A 359 -11.24 10.93 2.47
C ARG A 359 -12.74 11.11 2.23
N ASP A 360 -13.15 12.23 1.65
CA ASP A 360 -14.56 12.50 1.32
C ASP A 360 -15.09 11.50 0.28
N PHE A 361 -14.30 11.20 -0.75
CA PHE A 361 -14.63 10.15 -1.74
C PHE A 361 -14.76 8.76 -1.09
N SER A 362 -13.80 8.39 -0.22
CA SER A 362 -13.78 7.10 0.47
C SER A 362 -14.98 6.92 1.41
N GLN A 363 -15.42 7.98 2.07
CA GLN A 363 -16.65 7.99 2.85
C GLN A 363 -17.86 7.69 1.96
N GLY A 364 -17.93 8.30 0.78
CA GLY A 364 -18.96 8.03 -0.22
C GLY A 364 -18.99 6.55 -0.63
N ALA A 365 -17.83 5.96 -0.96
CA ALA A 365 -17.72 4.54 -1.28
C ALA A 365 -18.12 3.63 -0.09
N GLY A 366 -17.85 4.06 1.14
CA GLY A 366 -18.25 3.35 2.35
C GLY A 366 -19.77 3.15 2.51
N HIS A 367 -20.59 3.99 1.87
CA HIS A 367 -22.06 3.83 1.91
C HIS A 367 -22.54 2.49 1.31
N PHE A 368 -21.78 1.88 0.41
CA PHE A 368 -22.15 0.58 -0.19
C PHE A 368 -22.03 -0.59 0.81
N ALA A 369 -21.31 -0.43 1.92
CA ALA A 369 -21.17 -1.46 2.95
C ALA A 369 -22.32 -1.47 3.97
N ARG A 370 -23.33 -0.61 3.81
CA ARG A 370 -24.47 -0.53 4.73
C ARG A 370 -25.28 -1.82 4.69
N LYS A 371 -25.74 -2.26 5.86
CA LYS A 371 -26.65 -3.39 6.01
C LYS A 371 -28.10 -2.91 5.92
N LEU A 372 -28.91 -3.62 5.14
CA LEU A 372 -30.35 -3.38 5.09
C LEU A 372 -31.01 -3.83 6.40
N ASN A 373 -31.90 -3.01 6.94
CA ASN A 373 -32.74 -3.32 8.09
C ASN A 373 -34.19 -2.91 7.79
N PRO A 374 -34.95 -3.73 7.05
CA PRO A 374 -36.25 -3.36 6.50
C PRO A 374 -37.37 -3.47 7.56
N THR A 375 -37.26 -2.72 8.65
CA THR A 375 -38.38 -2.56 9.60
C THR A 375 -39.38 -1.55 9.04
N ARG A 376 -40.63 -1.62 9.50
CA ARG A 376 -41.70 -0.68 9.10
C ARG A 376 -41.25 0.78 9.24
N ASP A 377 -40.58 1.10 10.36
CA ASP A 377 -40.09 2.44 10.68
C ASP A 377 -38.96 2.88 9.74
N ILE A 378 -37.97 2.02 9.48
CA ILE A 378 -36.85 2.34 8.57
C ILE A 378 -37.34 2.47 7.13
N ILE A 379 -38.31 1.64 6.72
CA ILE A 379 -39.01 1.79 5.44
C ILE A 379 -39.75 3.14 5.38
N GLY A 380 -40.23 3.66 6.51
CA GLY A 380 -41.01 4.88 6.58
C GLY A 380 -42.44 4.67 6.09
N MET A 381 -43.05 3.52 6.42
CA MET A 381 -44.36 3.13 5.89
C MET A 381 -45.46 4.16 6.18
N ASP A 382 -45.50 4.76 7.37
CA ASP A 382 -46.51 5.77 7.71
C ASP A 382 -46.28 7.06 6.90
N PRO A 383 -45.06 7.66 6.87
CA PRO A 383 -44.74 8.77 5.96
C PRO A 383 -45.05 8.49 4.49
N ILE A 384 -44.84 7.27 3.99
CA ILE A 384 -45.18 6.87 2.61
C ILE A 384 -46.68 6.98 2.37
N CYS A 385 -47.49 6.41 3.28
CA CYS A 385 -48.95 6.47 3.17
C CYS A 385 -49.50 7.90 3.32
N GLU A 386 -48.91 8.71 4.20
CA GLU A 386 -49.31 10.10 4.44
C GLU A 386 -48.95 11.05 3.30
N VAL A 387 -47.73 10.94 2.75
CA VAL A 387 -47.29 11.75 1.59
C VAL A 387 -48.06 11.37 0.32
N GLY A 388 -48.43 10.09 0.19
CA GLY A 388 -49.24 9.59 -0.92
C GLY A 388 -48.57 9.81 -2.28
N LEU A 389 -49.24 10.54 -3.18
CA LEU A 389 -48.78 10.77 -4.55
C LEU A 389 -47.88 12.01 -4.70
N CYS A 390 -47.41 12.61 -3.60
CA CYS A 390 -46.62 13.83 -3.59
C CYS A 390 -47.28 15.04 -4.27
N LEU A 391 -48.62 15.12 -4.29
CA LEU A 391 -49.35 16.22 -4.95
C LEU A 391 -49.39 17.51 -4.11
N GLU A 392 -49.48 17.37 -2.78
CA GLU A 392 -49.62 18.50 -1.83
C GLU A 392 -48.40 18.64 -0.90
N GLN A 393 -47.67 17.55 -0.68
CA GLN A 393 -46.47 17.50 0.16
C GLN A 393 -45.44 16.55 -0.45
N ASN A 394 -44.22 16.54 0.07
CA ASN A 394 -43.20 15.57 -0.34
C ASN A 394 -42.40 15.10 0.88
N HIS A 395 -41.59 14.06 0.69
CA HIS A 395 -40.85 13.43 1.79
C HIS A 395 -39.86 14.37 2.51
N LEU A 396 -39.38 15.46 1.89
CA LEU A 396 -38.48 16.42 2.53
C LEU A 396 -39.07 17.01 3.81
N MET A 397 -40.40 17.13 3.87
CA MET A 397 -41.13 17.75 4.98
C MET A 397 -41.45 16.76 6.12
N THR A 398 -41.10 15.49 5.97
CA THR A 398 -41.45 14.44 6.95
C THR A 398 -40.44 14.36 8.08
N GLU A 399 -40.91 14.06 9.31
CA GLU A 399 -40.02 13.79 10.45
C GLU A 399 -39.07 12.61 10.17
N HIS A 400 -39.55 11.61 9.41
CA HIS A 400 -38.72 10.48 8.97
C HIS A 400 -37.47 10.94 8.23
N THR A 401 -37.61 11.87 7.28
CA THR A 401 -36.44 12.42 6.57
C THR A 401 -35.51 13.16 7.54
N VAL A 402 -36.04 14.00 8.43
CA VAL A 402 -35.23 14.74 9.44
C VAL A 402 -34.43 13.78 10.34
N ASN A 403 -35.06 12.67 10.75
CA ASN A 403 -34.46 11.69 11.66
C ASN A 403 -33.42 10.80 10.97
N HIS A 404 -33.56 10.55 9.66
CA HIS A 404 -32.76 9.53 8.96
C HIS A 404 -31.81 10.08 7.89
N PHE A 405 -31.89 11.34 7.47
CA PHE A 405 -31.08 11.81 6.33
C PHE A 405 -29.57 11.70 6.58
N ARG A 406 -29.09 11.98 7.81
CA ARG A 406 -27.65 11.93 8.15
C ARG A 406 -27.08 10.52 8.14
N THR A 407 -27.90 9.51 8.45
CA THR A 407 -27.49 8.10 8.42
C THR A 407 -27.77 7.43 7.09
N SER A 408 -28.64 8.04 6.27
CA SER A 408 -29.09 7.48 4.99
C SER A 408 -28.39 8.05 3.76
N LEU A 409 -27.94 9.32 3.82
CA LEU A 409 -27.33 10.02 2.71
C LEU A 409 -25.85 10.26 2.98
N TRP A 410 -25.04 10.16 1.92
CA TRP A 410 -23.67 10.69 1.94
C TRP A 410 -23.72 12.22 1.84
N LEU A 411 -23.16 12.91 2.84
CA LEU A 411 -23.12 14.37 2.92
C LEU A 411 -21.67 14.84 2.66
N PRO A 412 -21.27 14.98 1.38
CA PRO A 412 -19.88 15.30 1.03
C PRO A 412 -19.47 16.68 1.51
N GLN A 413 -18.20 16.82 1.88
CA GLN A 413 -17.60 18.11 2.23
C GLN A 413 -16.93 18.81 1.05
N PHE A 414 -16.40 18.06 0.09
CA PHE A 414 -15.63 18.58 -1.05
C PHE A 414 -16.30 18.24 -2.38
N ILE A 415 -16.84 17.02 -2.52
CA ILE A 415 -17.44 16.54 -3.77
C ILE A 415 -18.93 16.92 -3.77
N GLU A 416 -19.20 18.21 -3.99
CA GLU A 416 -20.54 18.77 -3.86
C GLU A 416 -21.53 18.22 -4.91
N ARG A 417 -22.79 18.05 -4.51
CA ARG A 417 -23.89 17.62 -5.40
C ARG A 417 -24.40 18.73 -6.33
N SER A 418 -23.83 19.93 -6.24
CA SER A 418 -24.12 21.08 -7.11
C SER A 418 -23.59 20.90 -8.54
N GLY A 419 -22.78 19.86 -8.77
CA GLY A 419 -22.18 19.55 -10.06
C GLY A 419 -20.79 20.17 -10.24
N TRP A 420 -20.07 19.71 -11.27
CA TRP A 420 -18.74 20.23 -11.59
C TRP A 420 -18.85 21.62 -12.24
N ARG A 421 -18.08 22.59 -11.73
CA ARG A 421 -18.08 23.99 -12.18
C ARG A 421 -16.84 24.38 -12.97
N GLY A 422 -16.09 23.41 -13.47
CA GLY A 422 -14.81 23.65 -14.15
C GLY A 422 -13.67 23.96 -13.16
N ALA A 423 -12.56 24.47 -13.70
CA ALA A 423 -11.31 24.68 -12.97
C ALA A 423 -11.45 25.61 -11.76
N GLU A 424 -12.30 26.63 -11.82
CA GLU A 424 -12.56 27.52 -10.67
C GLU A 424 -13.22 26.76 -9.50
N GLY A 425 -14.14 25.84 -9.81
CA GLY A 425 -14.75 24.96 -8.81
C GLY A 425 -13.74 24.03 -8.15
N ASP A 426 -12.85 23.44 -8.96
CA ASP A 426 -11.77 22.57 -8.45
C ASP A 426 -10.79 23.35 -7.57
N LYS A 427 -10.44 24.59 -7.98
CA LYS A 427 -9.62 25.47 -7.14
C LYS A 427 -10.31 25.79 -5.82
N ALA A 428 -11.59 26.18 -5.84
CA ALA A 428 -12.33 26.48 -4.62
C ALA A 428 -12.43 25.27 -3.67
N MET A 429 -12.56 24.06 -4.22
CA MET A 429 -12.52 22.82 -3.44
C MET A 429 -11.16 22.62 -2.75
N LEU A 430 -10.06 22.83 -3.47
CA LEU A 430 -8.71 22.70 -2.91
C LEU A 430 -8.38 23.81 -1.89
N ASP A 431 -8.81 25.04 -2.16
CA ASP A 431 -8.70 26.16 -1.20
C ASP A 431 -9.48 25.86 0.09
N LYS A 432 -10.69 25.30 -0.02
CA LYS A 432 -11.48 24.82 1.13
C LYS A 432 -10.75 23.71 1.89
N ALA A 433 -10.14 22.75 1.19
CA ALA A 433 -9.36 21.68 1.82
C ALA A 433 -8.15 22.24 2.58
N GLN A 434 -7.44 23.20 1.99
CA GLN A 434 -6.32 23.87 2.64
C GLN A 434 -6.76 24.66 3.88
N ALA A 435 -7.86 25.40 3.79
CA ALA A 435 -8.41 26.13 4.93
C ALA A 435 -8.81 25.20 6.09
N GLN A 436 -9.39 24.04 5.79
CA GLN A 436 -9.70 23.03 6.82
C GLN A 436 -8.43 22.45 7.45
N ILE A 437 -7.38 22.19 6.66
CA ILE A 437 -6.08 21.75 7.18
C ILE A 437 -5.50 22.81 8.14
N ASP A 438 -5.55 24.09 7.76
CA ASP A 438 -5.04 25.19 8.58
C ASP A 438 -5.82 25.32 9.90
N ASP A 439 -7.15 25.20 9.86
CA ASP A 439 -8.00 25.19 11.06
C ASP A 439 -7.66 24.00 11.99
N MET A 440 -7.57 22.79 11.43
CA MET A 440 -7.19 21.58 12.16
C MET A 440 -5.81 21.72 12.83
N LEU A 441 -4.82 22.25 12.10
CA LEU A 441 -3.48 22.48 12.64
C LEU A 441 -3.46 23.53 13.75
N SER A 442 -4.38 24.51 13.75
CA SER A 442 -4.50 25.51 14.83
C SER A 442 -5.00 24.90 16.15
N GLN A 443 -5.74 23.80 16.06
CA GLN A 443 -6.31 23.07 17.20
C GLN A 443 -5.30 22.08 17.80
N TYR A 444 -4.25 21.71 17.06
CA TYR A 444 -3.22 20.80 17.55
C TYR A 444 -2.58 21.30 18.86
N ARG A 445 -2.34 20.37 19.77
CA ARG A 445 -1.59 20.56 21.01
C ARG A 445 -0.51 19.50 21.08
N LYS A 446 0.70 19.88 21.47
CA LYS A 446 1.82 18.94 21.54
C LYS A 446 1.60 17.95 22.71
N PRO A 447 1.91 16.65 22.55
CA PRO A 447 1.92 15.73 23.68
C PRO A 447 2.95 16.18 24.73
N GLU A 448 2.52 16.23 25.98
CA GLU A 448 3.35 16.63 27.14
C GLU A 448 3.82 15.39 27.93
N GLY A 449 4.81 15.57 28.81
CA GLY A 449 5.24 14.53 29.76
C GLY A 449 6.10 13.43 29.15
N ARG A 450 6.79 13.72 28.05
CA ARG A 450 7.70 12.78 27.37
C ARG A 450 9.16 13.23 27.36
N GLU A 451 9.50 14.32 28.02
CA GLU A 451 10.79 15.00 27.91
C GLU A 451 11.97 14.07 28.25
N GLU A 452 11.84 13.29 29.32
CA GLU A 452 12.85 12.31 29.73
C GLU A 452 13.00 11.17 28.71
N LYS A 453 11.87 10.65 28.19
CA LYS A 453 11.87 9.61 27.16
C LYS A 453 12.52 10.13 25.86
N LEU A 454 12.14 11.32 25.42
CA LEU A 454 12.69 11.98 24.24
C LEU A 454 14.20 12.25 24.39
N ALA A 455 14.67 12.61 25.59
CA ALA A 455 16.11 12.76 25.85
C ALA A 455 16.86 11.41 25.71
N LYS A 456 16.31 10.32 26.25
CA LYS A 456 16.88 8.97 26.08
C LYS A 456 16.90 8.55 24.62
N MET A 457 15.81 8.79 23.87
CA MET A 457 15.73 8.48 22.44
C MET A 457 16.75 9.26 21.61
N ARG A 458 16.97 10.56 21.89
CA ARG A 458 18.03 11.34 21.24
C ARG A 458 19.42 10.72 21.44
N ALA A 459 19.70 10.19 22.63
CA ALA A 459 20.95 9.48 22.86
C ALA A 459 21.07 8.19 22.01
N VAL A 460 19.96 7.50 21.72
CA VAL A 460 19.94 6.36 20.79
C VAL A 460 20.32 6.82 19.38
N VAL A 461 19.71 7.91 18.90
CA VAL A 461 19.98 8.49 17.57
C VAL A 461 21.46 8.90 17.45
N GLU A 462 22.04 9.55 18.46
CA GLU A 462 23.46 9.94 18.44
C GLU A 462 24.40 8.73 18.43
N ARG A 463 24.09 7.66 19.16
CA ARG A 463 24.86 6.40 19.07
C ARG A 463 24.75 5.76 17.70
N ALA A 464 23.57 5.82 17.07
CA ALA A 464 23.39 5.33 15.71
C ALA A 464 24.19 6.16 14.70
N LYS A 465 24.20 7.49 14.82
CA LYS A 465 25.03 8.37 13.98
C LYS A 465 26.51 8.01 14.05
N GLN A 466 27.06 7.80 15.24
CA GLN A 466 28.47 7.43 15.41
C GLN A 466 28.86 6.09 14.78
N LYS A 467 27.89 5.17 14.62
CA LYS A 467 28.14 3.82 14.09
C LYS A 467 27.80 3.67 12.61
N LEU A 468 26.78 4.39 12.14
CA LEU A 468 26.20 4.20 10.81
C LEU A 468 26.62 5.26 9.80
N LEU A 469 27.13 6.42 10.23
CA LEU A 469 27.73 7.45 9.39
C LEU A 469 29.25 7.39 9.52
#